data_AF-A0A536CXF1-F1
#
_entry.id   AF-A0A536CXF1-F1
#
_cell.length_a   1.000
_cell.length_b   1.000
_cell.length_c   1.000
_cell.angle_alpha   90.00
_cell.angle_beta   90.00
_cell.angle_gamma   90.00
#
_symmetry.space_group_name_H-M   'P 1'
#
loop_
_entity.id
_entity.type
_entity.pdbx_description
1 polymer ?
#
loop_
_entity_poly.entity_id
_entity_poly.type
_entity_poly.pdbx_seq_one_letter_code
_entity_poly.pdbx_strand_id
1 'polypeptide(L)'
;MFRTSQWVVLAAIVAACGAPTPARDALSGTYAIGGGDAALPQVQALVDAFVAKHPAVKFKIDTSLGSDGAVNLATDRTIDLGMVSRDLLPS
;
A
#
# COMPACT_ATOMS: atom_id res chain seq x y z
N MET A 1 37.48 39.42 -4.85
CA MET A 1 37.32 38.12 -5.54
C MET A 1 37.00 37.02 -4.51
N PHE A 2 35.98 37.20 -3.66
CA PHE A 2 35.57 36.21 -2.63
C PHE A 2 34.05 36.10 -2.45
N ARG A 3 33.28 37.07 -2.95
CA ARG A 3 31.82 37.11 -2.80
C ARG A 3 31.12 36.09 -3.70
N THR A 4 31.66 35.79 -4.88
CA THR A 4 31.09 34.83 -5.85
C THR A 4 31.16 33.37 -5.39
N SER A 5 32.18 32.99 -4.61
CA SER A 5 32.36 31.63 -4.11
C SER A 5 31.27 31.22 -3.10
N GLN A 6 30.79 32.19 -2.29
CA GLN A 6 29.77 31.93 -1.27
C GLN A 6 28.38 31.61 -1.87
N TRP A 7 28.05 32.18 -3.04
CA TRP A 7 26.80 31.89 -3.73
C TRP A 7 26.78 30.50 -4.38
N VAL A 8 27.94 30.03 -4.84
CA VAL A 8 28.08 28.69 -5.45
C VAL A 8 27.90 27.59 -4.40
N VAL A 9 28.45 27.77 -3.20
CA VAL A 9 28.29 26.81 -2.10
C VAL A 9 26.84 26.75 -1.61
N LEU A 10 26.14 27.90 -1.52
CA LEU A 10 24.75 27.93 -1.09
C LEU A 10 23.82 27.26 -2.12
N ALA A 11 24.06 27.46 -3.42
CA ALA A 11 23.30 26.81 -4.49
C ALA A 11 23.48 25.29 -4.51
N ALA A 12 24.69 24.80 -4.18
CA ALA A 12 24.99 23.37 -4.11
C ALA A 12 24.28 22.66 -2.94
N ILE A 13 24.06 23.34 -1.81
CA ILE A 13 23.37 22.77 -0.64
C ILE A 13 21.86 22.63 -0.90
N VAL A 14 21.25 23.59 -1.61
CA VAL A 14 19.81 23.53 -1.95
C VAL A 14 19.51 22.43 -2.96
N ALA A 15 20.45 22.13 -3.87
CA ALA A 15 20.31 21.06 -4.86
C ALA A 15 20.51 19.64 -4.28
N ALA A 16 21.07 19.51 -3.07
CA ALA A 16 21.30 18.22 -2.42
C ALA A 16 20.03 17.64 -1.76
N CYS A 17 19.03 18.47 -1.48
CA CYS A 17 17.68 18.02 -1.17
C CYS A 17 16.95 17.80 -2.49
N GLY A 18 17.10 16.59 -3.05
CA GLY A 18 16.40 16.19 -4.27
C GLY A 18 14.95 16.68 -4.25
N ALA A 19 14.50 17.29 -5.35
CA ALA A 19 13.15 17.83 -5.47
C ALA A 19 12.13 16.77 -5.02
N PRO A 20 11.06 17.15 -4.29
CA PRO A 20 10.06 16.19 -3.87
C PRO A 20 9.50 15.50 -5.12
N THR A 21 9.76 14.20 -5.25
CA THR A 21 9.11 13.38 -6.25
C THR A 21 7.60 13.58 -6.08
N PRO A 22 6.84 13.90 -7.15
CA PRO A 22 5.40 13.99 -7.06
C PRO A 22 4.87 12.75 -6.36
N ALA A 23 4.01 12.94 -5.37
CA ALA A 23 3.36 11.82 -4.71
C ALA A 23 2.72 10.96 -5.81
N ARG A 24 3.05 9.66 -5.83
CA ARG A 24 2.22 8.67 -6.54
C ARG A 24 0.77 8.96 -6.15
N ASP A 25 -0.14 8.93 -7.12
CA ASP A 25 -1.55 9.31 -6.95
C ASP A 25 -2.09 9.02 -5.55
N ALA A 26 -2.83 9.98 -5.00
CA ALA A 26 -3.36 9.87 -3.65
C ALA A 26 -4.14 8.55 -3.48
N LEU A 27 -3.63 7.67 -2.62
CA LEU A 27 -4.26 6.39 -2.29
C LEU A 27 -5.70 6.65 -1.81
N SER A 28 -6.66 6.16 -2.57
CA SER A 28 -8.09 6.40 -2.35
C SER A 28 -8.93 5.28 -2.95
N GLY A 29 -10.18 5.17 -2.50
CA GLY A 29 -11.13 4.18 -3.00
C GLY A 29 -11.39 3.05 -2.01
N THR A 30 -12.05 2.00 -2.48
CA THR A 30 -12.39 0.81 -1.68
C THR A 30 -11.66 -0.40 -2.23
N TYR A 31 -10.93 -1.09 -1.37
CA TYR A 31 -10.25 -2.34 -1.69
C TYR A 31 -11.01 -3.52 -1.09
N ALA A 32 -11.16 -4.59 -1.86
CA ALA A 32 -11.77 -5.85 -1.46
C ALA A 32 -10.70 -6.84 -1.00
N ILE A 33 -10.90 -7.40 0.20
CA ILE A 33 -10.08 -8.46 0.79
C ILE A 33 -10.99 -9.69 0.92
N GLY A 34 -10.48 -10.87 0.55
CA GLY A 34 -11.23 -12.11 0.64
C GLY A 34 -10.41 -13.26 1.19
N GLY A 35 -11.01 -14.19 1.94
CA GLY A 35 -10.37 -15.46 2.31
C GLY A 35 -10.92 -16.14 3.55
N GLY A 36 -10.08 -16.92 4.24
CA GLY A 36 -10.45 -17.56 5.50
C GLY A 36 -10.38 -16.62 6.71
N ASP A 37 -10.97 -17.03 7.83
CA ASP A 37 -11.05 -16.26 9.07
C ASP A 37 -9.78 -16.32 9.94
N ALA A 38 -8.88 -17.28 9.70
CA ALA A 38 -7.67 -17.50 10.49
C ALA A 38 -6.74 -16.28 10.60
N ALA A 39 -6.74 -15.40 9.60
CA ALA A 39 -5.92 -14.17 9.55
C ALA A 39 -6.72 -12.90 9.90
N LEU A 40 -8.02 -13.01 10.20
CA LEU A 40 -8.91 -11.85 10.35
C LEU A 40 -8.45 -10.87 11.44
N PRO A 41 -8.03 -11.30 12.65
CA PRO A 41 -7.61 -10.35 13.69
C PRO A 41 -6.42 -9.48 13.27
N GLN A 42 -5.44 -10.09 12.58
CA GLN A 42 -4.23 -9.41 12.12
C GLN A 42 -4.54 -8.48 10.95
N VAL A 43 -5.37 -8.92 10.00
CA VAL A 43 -5.78 -8.11 8.86
C VAL A 43 -6.63 -6.92 9.31
N GLN A 44 -7.53 -7.10 10.26
CA GLN A 44 -8.33 -5.99 10.81
C GLN A 44 -7.44 -4.95 11.49
N ALA A 45 -6.48 -5.38 12.32
CA ALA A 45 -5.54 -4.46 12.96
C ALA A 45 -4.71 -3.66 11.93
N LEU A 46 -4.29 -4.29 10.82
CA LEU A 46 -3.59 -3.62 9.74
C LEU A 46 -4.50 -2.62 9.01
N VAL A 47 -5.72 -3.01 8.68
CA VAL A 47 -6.73 -2.16 8.03
C VAL A 47 -7.01 -0.92 8.87
N ASP A 48 -7.23 -1.09 10.18
CA ASP A 48 -7.52 0.00 11.10
C ASP A 48 -6.34 1.00 11.15
N ALA A 49 -5.12 0.48 11.31
CA ALA A 49 -3.92 1.31 11.32
C ALA A 49 -3.66 2.01 9.98
N PHE A 50 -3.99 1.37 8.86
CA PHE A 50 -3.79 1.92 7.52
C PHE A 50 -4.80 3.03 7.23
N VAL A 51 -6.08 2.81 7.49
CA VAL A 51 -7.15 3.79 7.28
C VAL A 51 -6.96 5.03 8.17
N ALA A 52 -6.42 4.87 9.38
CA ALA A 52 -6.08 6.00 10.24
C ALA A 52 -5.06 6.96 9.59
N LYS A 53 -4.15 6.45 8.74
CA LYS A 53 -3.16 7.24 8.00
C LYS A 53 -3.63 7.65 6.61
N HIS A 54 -4.58 6.90 6.04
CA HIS A 54 -5.09 7.08 4.68
C HIS A 54 -6.63 7.13 4.70
N PRO A 55 -7.25 8.24 5.15
CA PRO A 55 -8.69 8.31 5.39
C PRO A 55 -9.56 8.16 4.13
N ALA A 56 -8.99 8.44 2.95
CA ALA A 56 -9.63 8.26 1.64
C ALA A 56 -9.68 6.78 1.19
N VAL A 57 -9.00 5.88 1.91
CA VAL A 57 -9.01 4.44 1.68
C VAL A 57 -10.06 3.76 2.55
N LYS A 58 -10.74 2.78 1.98
CA LYS A 58 -11.70 1.88 2.64
C LYS A 58 -11.38 0.43 2.29
N PHE A 59 -11.75 -0.49 3.16
CA PHE A 59 -11.64 -1.92 2.92
C PHE A 59 -12.98 -2.61 3.11
N LYS A 60 -13.26 -3.61 2.27
CA LYS A 60 -14.36 -4.58 2.44
C LYS A 60 -13.73 -5.95 2.61
N ILE A 61 -14.07 -6.67 3.67
CA ILE A 61 -13.49 -7.98 3.97
C ILE A 61 -14.59 -9.04 3.88
N ASP A 62 -14.37 -10.08 3.08
CA ASP A 62 -15.24 -11.25 2.97
C ASP A 62 -14.50 -12.51 3.45
N THR A 63 -14.91 -13.03 4.61
CA THR A 63 -14.31 -14.22 5.22
C THR A 63 -14.99 -15.52 4.85
N SER A 64 -16.01 -15.49 3.97
CA SER A 64 -16.77 -16.68 3.57
C SER A 64 -16.11 -17.48 2.45
N LEU A 65 -15.07 -16.92 1.82
CA LEU A 65 -14.47 -17.46 0.59
C LEU A 65 -13.50 -18.62 0.85
N GLY A 66 -12.92 -18.69 2.05
CA GLY A 66 -11.81 -19.59 2.32
C GLY A 66 -10.57 -19.32 1.45
N SER A 67 -9.50 -20.10 1.66
CA SER A 67 -8.23 -19.93 0.93
C SER A 67 -8.39 -20.16 -0.58
N ASP A 68 -9.19 -21.14 -1.01
CA ASP A 68 -9.37 -21.45 -2.44
C ASP A 68 -10.16 -20.36 -3.18
N GLY A 69 -11.24 -19.87 -2.57
CA GLY A 69 -12.04 -18.78 -3.13
C GLY A 69 -11.22 -17.50 -3.25
N ALA A 70 -10.40 -17.18 -2.24
CA ALA A 70 -9.49 -16.04 -2.30
C ALA A 70 -8.49 -16.12 -3.45
N VAL A 71 -7.86 -17.28 -3.66
CA VAL A 71 -6.90 -17.47 -4.76
C VAL A 71 -7.57 -17.27 -6.11
N ASN A 72 -8.73 -17.89 -6.33
CA ASN A 72 -9.46 -17.78 -7.59
C ASN A 72 -9.87 -16.33 -7.87
N LEU A 73 -10.52 -15.67 -6.91
CA LEU A 73 -11.02 -14.31 -7.10
C LEU A 73 -9.91 -13.27 -7.22
N ALA A 74 -8.77 -13.46 -6.54
CA ALA A 74 -7.61 -12.60 -6.70
C ALA A 74 -6.94 -12.79 -8.08
N THR A 75 -6.87 -14.04 -8.56
CA THR A 75 -6.35 -14.36 -9.91
C THR A 75 -7.21 -13.71 -10.99
N ASP A 76 -8.53 -13.77 -10.82
CA ASP A 76 -9.50 -13.15 -11.72
C ASP A 76 -9.65 -11.63 -11.52
N ARG A 77 -8.87 -11.03 -10.60
CA ARG A 77 -8.92 -9.60 -10.25
C ARG A 77 -10.30 -9.11 -9.80
N THR A 78 -11.11 -10.00 -9.23
CA THR A 78 -12.42 -9.66 -8.65
C THR A 78 -12.28 -9.09 -7.23
N ILE A 79 -11.24 -9.50 -6.51
CA ILE A 79 -10.82 -8.90 -5.24
C ILE A 79 -9.38 -8.38 -5.36
N ASP A 80 -9.02 -7.40 -4.54
CA ASP A 80 -7.69 -6.79 -4.56
C ASP A 80 -6.65 -7.63 -3.80
N LEU A 81 -7.05 -8.23 -2.67
CA LEU A 81 -6.17 -9.05 -1.82
C LEU A 81 -6.84 -10.34 -1.37
N GLY A 82 -6.11 -11.47 -1.48
CA GLY A 82 -6.51 -12.77 -0.95
C GLY A 82 -5.79 -13.12 0.36
N MET A 83 -6.53 -13.65 1.34
CA MET A 83 -6.01 -14.24 2.58
C MET A 83 -5.94 -15.76 2.44
N VAL A 84 -4.73 -16.30 2.51
CA VAL A 84 -4.46 -17.73 2.24
C VAL A 84 -3.62 -18.31 3.37
N SER A 85 -4.04 -19.45 3.92
CA SER A 85 -3.37 -20.14 5.04
C SER A 85 -2.33 -21.18 4.58
N ARG A 86 -1.80 -21.02 3.36
CA ARG A 86 -0.83 -21.91 2.71
C ARG A 86 -0.05 -21.14 1.65
N ASP A 87 1.04 -21.73 1.19
CA ASP A 87 1.81 -21.18 0.07
C ASP A 87 1.07 -21.31 -1.26
N LEU A 88 1.32 -20.34 -2.15
CA LEU A 88 0.91 -20.42 -3.55
C LEU A 88 1.98 -21.17 -4.33
N LEU A 89 1.56 -22.17 -5.11
CA LEU A 89 2.42 -22.85 -6.06
C LEU A 89 2.36 -22.12 -7.42
N PRO A 90 3.42 -22.20 -8.24
CA PRO A 90 3.36 -21.73 -9.61
C PRO A 90 2.20 -22.37 -10.38
N SER A 91 1.52 -21.58 -11.21
CA SER A 91 0.50 -22.02 -12.16
C SER A 91 1.12 -22.64 -13.41
#